data_AF-A0A7X2MPC1-F1
#
_entry.id   AF-A0A7X2MPC1-F1
#
_cell.length_a   1.000
_cell.length_b   1.000
_cell.length_c   1.000
_cell.angle_alpha   90.00
_cell.angle_beta   90.00
_cell.angle_gamma   90.00
#
_symmetry.space_group_name_H-M   'P 1'
#
loop_
_entity.id
_entity.type
_entity.pdbx_description
1 polymer ?
#
loop_
_entity_poly.entity_id
_entity_poly.type
_entity_poly.pdbx_seq_one_letter_code
_entity_poly.pdbx_strand_id
1 'polypeptide(L)'
;VESLTRKLQNAGIRVKADLRNEKIGFKIREHTLRRVPYMLVCGDKEVESGKVAVRTRRGKDLGSMDVDVFVEKLQQEIRSRNLQQLEE
;
A
#
# COMPACT_ATOMS: atom_id res chain seq x y z
N VAL A 1 -5.63 -11.21 1.20
CA VAL A 1 -4.33 -10.53 0.93
C VAL A 1 -3.74 -10.91 -0.42
N GLU A 2 -3.63 -12.20 -0.78
CA GLU A 2 -3.07 -12.60 -2.08
C GLU A 2 -3.85 -12.08 -3.29
N SER A 3 -5.19 -12.02 -3.21
CA SER A 3 -6.04 -11.45 -4.25
C SER A 3 -5.70 -9.99 -4.53
N LEU A 4 -5.47 -9.20 -3.48
CA LEU A 4 -5.05 -7.81 -3.55
C LEU A 4 -3.67 -7.68 -4.21
N THR A 5 -2.72 -8.51 -3.78
CA THR A 5 -1.36 -8.52 -4.37
C THR A 5 -1.41 -8.83 -5.85
N ARG A 6 -2.20 -9.84 -6.28
CA ARG A 6 -2.41 -10.15 -7.70
C ARG A 6 -3.05 -8.99 -8.46
N LYS A 7 -4.06 -8.33 -7.88
CA LYS A 7 -4.73 -7.16 -8.50
C LYS A 7 -3.72 -6.04 -8.77
N LEU A 8 -2.86 -5.72 -7.80
CA LEU A 8 -1.82 -4.70 -7.96
C LEU A 8 -0.72 -5.14 -8.95
N GLN A 9 -0.33 -6.41 -8.95
CA GLN A 9 0.64 -6.95 -9.92
C GLN A 9 0.10 -6.88 -11.36
N ASN A 10 -1.15 -7.26 -11.57
CA ASN A 10 -1.82 -7.17 -12.87
C ASN A 10 -1.97 -5.73 -13.35
N ALA A 11 -2.08 -4.78 -12.41
CA ALA A 11 -2.07 -3.35 -12.68
C ALA A 11 -0.66 -2.79 -13.00
N GLY A 12 0.39 -3.64 -13.06
CA GLY A 12 1.76 -3.26 -13.37
C GLY A 12 2.52 -2.63 -12.21
N ILE A 13 1.99 -2.73 -10.98
CA ILE A 13 2.60 -2.15 -9.78
C ILE A 13 3.54 -3.16 -9.13
N ARG A 14 4.74 -2.70 -8.74
CA ARG A 14 5.70 -3.51 -7.98
C ARG A 14 5.22 -3.66 -6.54
N VAL A 15 4.58 -4.78 -6.22
CA VAL A 15 4.06 -5.09 -4.89
C VAL A 15 4.60 -6.43 -4.37
N LYS A 16 4.75 -6.52 -3.05
CA LYS A 16 5.06 -7.76 -2.32
C LYS A 16 4.13 -7.89 -1.12
N ALA A 17 3.63 -9.10 -0.89
CA ALA A 17 2.86 -9.42 0.32
C ALA A 17 3.82 -9.83 1.45
N ASP A 18 3.59 -9.31 2.65
CA ASP A 18 4.31 -9.72 3.87
C ASP A 18 3.34 -10.46 4.82
N LEU A 19 3.30 -11.79 4.68
CA LEU A 19 2.41 -12.69 5.42
C LEU A 19 3.03 -13.26 6.70
N ARG A 20 4.22 -12.81 7.11
CA ARG A 20 4.88 -13.31 8.33
C ARG A 20 4.01 -13.05 9.56
N ASN A 21 4.01 -13.95 10.54
CA ASN A 21 3.27 -13.76 11.80
C ASN A 21 4.06 -12.85 12.76
N GLU A 22 4.23 -11.59 12.35
CA GLU A 22 4.98 -10.56 13.06
C GLU A 22 4.08 -9.38 13.40
N LYS A 23 4.44 -8.63 14.45
CA LYS A 23 3.69 -7.42 14.84
C LYS A 23 3.64 -6.43 13.66
N ILE A 24 2.47 -5.85 13.40
CA ILE A 24 2.26 -4.87 12.31
C ILE A 24 3.26 -3.71 12.41
N GLY A 25 3.51 -3.19 13.62
CA GLY A 25 4.51 -2.14 13.82
C GLY A 25 5.93 -2.54 13.43
N PHE A 26 6.30 -3.81 13.61
CA PHE A 26 7.60 -4.34 13.18
C PHE A 26 7.70 -4.36 11.65
N LYS A 27 6.66 -4.87 10.96
CA LYS A 27 6.59 -4.86 9.49
C LYS A 27 6.66 -3.44 8.93
N ILE A 28 5.89 -2.51 9.49
CA ILE A 28 5.89 -1.10 9.07
C ILE A 28 7.30 -0.52 9.21
N ARG A 29 7.96 -0.73 10.34
CA ARG A 29 9.33 -0.26 10.57
C ARG A 29 10.32 -0.84 9.55
N GLU A 30 10.26 -2.15 9.31
CA GLU A 30 11.15 -2.83 8.35
C GLU A 30 10.97 -2.27 6.92
N HIS A 31 9.73 -2.14 6.45
CA HIS A 31 9.43 -1.61 5.11
C HIS A 31 9.72 -0.11 4.98
N THR A 32 9.58 0.64 6.07
CA THR A 32 9.99 2.05 6.13
C THR A 32 11.50 2.19 5.95
N LEU A 33 12.31 1.36 6.63
CA LEU A 33 13.76 1.32 6.48
C LEU A 33 14.20 0.89 5.08
N ARG A 34 13.44 -0.01 4.44
CA ARG A 34 13.62 -0.39 3.03
C ARG A 34 13.15 0.67 2.03
N ARG A 35 12.67 1.83 2.51
CA ARG A 35 12.19 2.95 1.69
C ARG A 35 11.05 2.57 0.75
N VAL A 36 10.19 1.64 1.16
CA VAL A 36 9.00 1.26 0.39
C VAL A 36 8.03 2.46 0.38
N PRO A 37 7.67 3.04 -0.78
CA PRO A 37 6.89 4.28 -0.86
C PRO A 37 5.57 4.24 -0.08
N TYR A 38 4.83 3.13 -0.24
CA TYR A 38 3.51 2.91 0.33
C TYR A 38 3.44 1.55 1.02
N MET A 39 2.77 1.51 2.17
CA MET A 39 2.48 0.31 2.92
C MET A 39 0.97 0.16 3.04
N LEU A 40 0.45 -0.98 2.58
CA LEU A 40 -0.97 -1.31 2.65
C LEU A 40 -1.19 -2.25 3.83
N VAL A 41 -1.96 -1.79 4.81
CA VAL A 41 -2.38 -2.61 5.96
C VAL A 41 -3.78 -3.13 5.66
N CYS A 42 -3.92 -4.45 5.66
CA CYS A 42 -5.17 -5.15 5.44
C CYS A 42 -5.48 -5.97 6.68
N GLY A 43 -6.48 -5.57 7.47
CA GLY A 43 -7.11 -6.42 8.47
C GLY A 43 -8.36 -7.10 7.90
N ASP A 44 -9.06 -7.86 8.74
CA ASP A 44 -10.26 -8.60 8.33
C ASP A 44 -11.38 -7.63 7.88
N LYS A 45 -11.54 -6.51 8.58
CA LYS A 45 -12.52 -5.46 8.25
C LYS A 45 -12.25 -4.83 6.88
N GLU A 46 -10.98 -4.58 6.57
CA GLU A 46 -10.55 -4.00 5.30
C GLU A 46 -10.79 -4.98 4.14
N VAL A 47 -10.54 -6.27 4.37
CA VAL A 47 -10.79 -7.32 3.37
C VAL A 47 -12.28 -7.46 3.06
N GLU A 48 -13.16 -7.45 4.07
CA GLU A 48 -14.61 -7.52 3.87
C GLU A 48 -15.17 -6.27 3.17
N SER A 49 -14.63 -5.09 3.49
CA SER A 49 -15.10 -3.82 2.92
C SER A 49 -14.46 -3.47 1.58
N GLY A 50 -13.50 -4.24 1.07
CA GLY A 50 -12.77 -3.93 -0.16
C GLY A 50 -11.88 -2.69 -0.05
N LYS A 51 -11.54 -2.28 1.18
CA LYS A 51 -10.73 -1.09 1.49
C LYS A 51 -9.33 -1.51 1.94
N VAL A 52 -8.41 -0.56 1.97
CA VAL A 52 -7.07 -0.74 2.52
C VAL A 52 -6.66 0.49 3.30
N ALA A 53 -6.02 0.29 4.45
CA ALA A 53 -5.39 1.37 5.19
C ALA A 53 -4.01 1.66 4.59
N VAL A 54 -3.81 2.87 4.09
CA VAL A 54 -2.60 3.25 3.36
C VAL A 54 -1.71 4.12 4.22
N ARG A 55 -0.45 3.74 4.35
CA ARG A 55 0.58 4.53 5.05
C ARG A 55 1.73 4.85 4.12
N THR A 56 2.29 6.05 4.26
CA THR A 56 3.50 6.44 3.54
C THR A 56 4.75 6.09 4.35
N ARG A 57 5.89 5.94 3.68
CA ARG A 57 7.20 5.79 4.35
C ARG A 57 7.58 6.96 5.25
N ARG A 58 6.98 8.13 5.06
CA ARG A 58 7.24 9.33 5.88
C ARG A 58 6.52 9.28 7.23
N GLY A 59 5.72 8.25 7.48
CA GLY A 59 4.92 8.11 8.69
C GLY A 59 3.53 8.75 8.59
N LYS A 60 3.16 9.32 7.43
CA LYS A 60 1.83 9.85 7.21
C LYS A 60 0.84 8.70 7.01
N ASP A 61 -0.26 8.77 7.74
CA ASP A 61 -1.39 7.86 7.59
C ASP A 61 -2.40 8.52 6.63
N LEU A 62 -2.66 7.86 5.50
CA LEU A 62 -3.64 8.31 4.51
C LEU A 62 -5.04 7.73 4.80
N GLY A 63 -5.17 6.95 5.87
CA GLY A 63 -6.42 6.33 6.28
C GLY A 63 -6.84 5.18 5.36
N SER A 64 -8.09 4.77 5.52
CA SER A 64 -8.72 3.74 4.69
C SER A 64 -9.23 4.31 3.38
N MET A 65 -8.82 3.75 2.25
CA MET A 65 -9.35 4.08 0.94
C MET A 65 -9.68 2.83 0.14
N ASP A 66 -10.55 2.98 -0.87
CA ASP A 66 -10.89 1.89 -1.77
C ASP A 66 -9.67 1.47 -2.59
N VAL A 67 -9.53 0.16 -2.78
CA VAL A 67 -8.37 -0.43 -3.46
C VAL A 67 -8.25 0.08 -4.89
N ASP A 68 -9.37 0.21 -5.59
CA ASP A 68 -9.40 0.70 -6.97
C ASP A 68 -8.92 2.15 -7.07
N VAL A 69 -9.41 3.02 -6.18
CA VAL A 69 -8.98 4.42 -6.09
C VAL A 69 -7.47 4.51 -5.80
N PHE A 70 -6.95 3.68 -4.90
CA PHE A 70 -5.53 3.65 -4.60
C PHE A 70 -4.69 3.22 -5.82
N VAL A 71 -5.14 2.18 -6.55
CA VAL A 71 -4.45 1.69 -7.75
C VAL A 71 -4.40 2.76 -8.84
N GLU A 72 -5.51 3.45 -9.10
CA GLU A 72 -5.57 4.52 -10.11
C GLU A 72 -4.60 5.66 -9.77
N LYS A 73 -4.63 6.14 -8.52
CA LYS A 73 -3.73 7.20 -8.06
C LYS A 73 -2.26 6.79 -8.16
N LEU A 74 -1.92 5.56 -7.76
CA LEU A 74 -0.56 5.05 -7.84
C LEU A 74 -0.10 4.88 -9.29
N GLN A 75 -0.97 4.42 -10.19
CA GLN A 75 -0.65 4.35 -11.62
C GLN A 75 -0.41 5.73 -12.22
N GLN A 76 -1.21 6.75 -11.86
CA GLN A 76 -0.99 8.12 -12.30
C GLN A 76 0.38 8.64 -11.85
N GLU A 77 0.75 8.41 -10.59
CA GLU A 77 2.07 8.79 -10.04
C GLU A 77 3.24 8.09 -10.77
N ILE A 78 3.09 6.79 -11.04
CA ILE A 78 4.07 6.02 -11.81
C ILE A 78 4.20 6.54 -13.25
N ARG A 79 3.07 6.86 -13.90
CA ARG A 79 3.04 7.36 -15.28
C ARG A 79 3.65 8.75 -15.40
N SER A 80 3.34 9.65 -14.47
CA SER A 80 3.89 11.01 -14.46
C SER A 80 5.34 11.07 -13.99
N ARG A 81 5.88 9.95 -13.45
CA ARG A 81 7.20 9.89 -12.82
C ARG A 81 7.36 10.99 -11.76
N ASN A 82 6.29 11.22 -10.98
CA ASN A 82 6.30 12.25 -9.97
C ASN A 82 7.38 11.96 -8.92
N LEU A 83 8.04 13.03 -8.46
CA LEU A 83 9.05 12.97 -7.41
C LEU A 83 8.42 13.01 -6.01
N GLN A 84 7.19 13.51 -5.92
CA GLN A 84 6.42 13.64 -4.69
C GLN A 84 5.37 12.54 -4.59
N GLN A 85 5.20 12.02 -3.37
CA GLN A 85 4.22 10.98 -3.04
C GLN A 85 2.80 11.60 -2.95
N LEU A 86 1.74 10.80 -3.09
CA LEU A 86 0.37 11.19 -2.70
C LEU A 86 0.35 12.04 -1.42
N GLU A 87 -0.14 13.28 -1.57
CA GLU A 87 -0.27 14.31 -0.53
C GLU A 87 1.04 14.96 -0.01
N GLU A 88 2.14 14.84 -0.76
CA GLU A 88 3.30 15.77 -0.72
C GLU A 88 3.18 16.87 -1.77
#